data_AF-A0AAV8XF44-F1
#
_entry.id   AF-A0AAV8XF44-F1
#
_cell.length_a   1.000
_cell.length_b   1.000
_cell.length_c   1.000
_cell.angle_alpha   90.00
_cell.angle_beta   90.00
_cell.angle_gamma   90.00
#
_symmetry.space_group_name_H-M   'P 1'
#
loop_
_entity.id
_entity.type
_entity.pdbx_description
1 polymer ?
#
loop_
_entity_poly.entity_id
_entity_poly.type
_entity_poly.pdbx_seq_one_letter_code
_entity_poly.pdbx_strand_id
1 'polypeptide(L)'
;MGNDSKLNRFKCLQLALIHDLAECIVGDITPLDNIPEDKKHAMEDEAMLELTTYLGSEVGSLIYNLYKEYEAKETPEARFVKDLDRFDMLCTATYYELRDETPKKVARIFCCHRR
;
A
#
# COMPACT_ATOMS: atom_id res chain seq x y z
N MET A 1 6.32 23.41 11.50
CA MET A 1 6.58 21.96 11.41
C MET A 1 7.83 21.77 10.57
N GLY A 2 8.95 21.42 11.23
CA GLY A 2 10.32 21.56 10.72
C GLY A 2 10.58 20.85 9.39
N ASN A 3 11.45 21.45 8.57
CA ASN A 3 11.77 21.03 7.21
C ASN A 3 13.08 20.19 7.16
N ASP A 4 13.32 19.36 8.19
CA ASP A 4 14.58 18.59 8.37
C ASP A 4 14.52 17.16 7.81
N SER A 5 13.38 16.76 7.25
CA SER A 5 13.23 15.46 6.60
C SER A 5 13.74 15.55 5.15
N LYS A 6 14.78 14.77 4.79
CA LYS A 6 15.30 14.62 3.41
C LYS A 6 14.29 14.01 2.40
N LEU A 7 13.05 13.81 2.82
CA LEU A 7 12.00 13.18 2.02
C LEU A 7 11.10 14.24 1.39
N ASN A 8 10.78 14.04 0.12
CA ASN A 8 9.78 14.87 -0.55
C ASN A 8 8.37 14.47 -0.09
N ARG A 9 7.76 15.29 0.77
CA ARG A 9 6.41 15.06 1.31
C ARG A 9 5.33 15.00 0.24
N PHE A 10 5.44 15.80 -0.82
CA PHE A 10 4.47 15.77 -1.92
C PHE A 10 4.52 14.43 -2.63
N LYS A 11 5.74 13.91 -2.86
CA LYS A 11 5.92 12.57 -3.43
C LYS A 11 5.40 11.47 -2.50
N CYS A 12 5.67 11.55 -1.19
CA CYS A 12 5.10 10.61 -0.22
C CYS A 12 3.57 10.59 -0.27
N LEU A 13 2.94 11.77 -0.38
CA LEU A 13 1.48 11.87 -0.50
C LEU A 13 0.96 11.21 -1.79
N GLN A 14 1.64 11.43 -2.91
CA GLN A 14 1.29 10.79 -4.18
C GLN A 14 1.40 9.26 -4.10
N LEU A 15 2.49 8.74 -3.55
CA LEU A 15 2.70 7.30 -3.36
C LEU A 15 1.63 6.71 -2.43
N ALA A 16 1.33 7.38 -1.32
CA ALA A 16 0.30 6.94 -0.38
C ALA A 16 -1.11 6.92 -1.01
N LEU A 17 -1.41 7.80 -1.96
CA LEU A 17 -2.71 7.78 -2.65
C LEU A 17 -2.80 6.68 -3.71
N ILE A 18 -1.67 6.26 -4.29
CA ILE A 18 -1.65 5.36 -5.45
C ILE A 18 -1.42 3.90 -5.06
N HIS A 19 -0.76 3.63 -3.93
CA HIS A 19 -0.32 2.27 -3.61
C HIS A 19 -1.42 1.20 -3.63
N ASP A 20 -2.57 1.48 -3.02
CA ASP A 20 -3.72 0.55 -2.97
C ASP A 20 -4.74 0.81 -4.08
N LEU A 21 -4.40 1.60 -5.10
CA LEU A 21 -5.35 1.93 -6.17
C LEU A 21 -5.77 0.68 -6.97
N ALA A 22 -4.90 -0.33 -7.07
CA ALA A 22 -5.18 -1.60 -7.74
C ALA A 22 -6.31 -2.41 -7.06
N GLU A 23 -6.49 -2.24 -5.75
CA GLU A 23 -7.48 -2.97 -4.96
C GLU A 23 -8.92 -2.62 -5.35
N CYS A 24 -9.14 -1.52 -6.07
CA CYS A 24 -10.48 -1.19 -6.56
C CYS A 24 -10.99 -2.16 -7.64
N ILE A 25 -10.08 -2.85 -8.34
CA ILE A 25 -10.40 -3.90 -9.32
C ILE A 25 -10.14 -5.27 -8.73
N VAL A 26 -8.97 -5.47 -8.12
CA VAL A 26 -8.52 -6.78 -7.64
C VAL A 26 -9.22 -7.19 -6.33
N GLY A 27 -9.66 -6.22 -5.54
CA GLY A 27 -10.07 -6.41 -4.15
C GLY A 27 -8.88 -6.45 -3.20
N ASP A 28 -9.16 -6.28 -1.91
CA ASP A 28 -8.19 -6.43 -0.81
C ASP A 28 -7.85 -7.91 -0.63
N ILE A 29 -6.76 -8.36 -1.26
CA ILE A 29 -6.25 -9.73 -1.15
C ILE A 29 -5.45 -9.87 0.14
N THR A 30 -5.97 -10.69 1.04
CA THR A 30 -5.35 -10.95 2.33
C THR A 30 -4.53 -12.25 2.30
N PRO A 31 -3.61 -12.46 3.26
CA PRO A 31 -2.92 -13.74 3.40
C PRO A 31 -3.84 -14.96 3.63
N LEU A 32 -5.10 -14.74 4.01
CA LEU A 32 -6.09 -15.82 4.20
C LEU A 32 -6.59 -16.39 2.87
N ASP A 33 -6.48 -15.62 1.79
CA ASP A 33 -6.95 -16.00 0.45
C ASP A 33 -5.99 -17.01 -0.24
N ASN A 34 -4.83 -17.28 0.36
CA ASN A 34 -3.82 -18.25 -0.12
C ASN A 34 -3.40 -18.03 -1.59
N ILE A 35 -3.44 -16.79 -2.07
CA ILE A 35 -2.97 -16.41 -3.40
C ILE A 35 -1.44 -16.27 -3.35
N PRO A 36 -0.69 -16.90 -4.27
CA PRO A 36 0.76 -16.70 -4.36
C PRO A 36 1.10 -15.23 -4.59
N GLU A 37 2.17 -14.75 -3.95
CA GLU A 37 2.60 -13.35 -4.05
C GLU A 37 2.83 -12.92 -5.50
N ASP A 38 3.49 -13.75 -6.33
CA ASP A 38 3.71 -13.46 -7.75
C ASP A 38 2.40 -13.27 -8.53
N LYS A 39 1.36 -14.05 -8.17
CA LYS A 39 0.04 -13.96 -8.81
C LYS A 39 -0.70 -12.71 -8.36
N LYS A 40 -0.61 -12.34 -7.07
CA LYS A 40 -1.15 -11.08 -6.55
C LYS A 40 -0.51 -9.90 -7.28
N HIS A 41 0.82 -9.85 -7.37
CA HIS A 41 1.55 -8.80 -8.09
C HIS A 41 1.15 -8.71 -9.56
N ALA A 42 1.00 -9.83 -10.25
CA ALA A 42 0.56 -9.83 -11.64
C ALA A 42 -0.86 -9.27 -11.82
N MET A 43 -1.79 -9.64 -10.92
CA MET A 43 -3.16 -9.14 -10.93
C MET A 43 -3.22 -7.63 -10.64
N GLU A 44 -2.43 -7.15 -9.68
CA GLU A 44 -2.36 -5.73 -9.34
C GLU A 44 -1.70 -4.90 -10.45
N ASP A 45 -0.66 -5.42 -11.10
CA ASP A 45 -0.03 -4.75 -12.24
C ASP A 45 -0.97 -4.65 -13.45
N GLU A 46 -1.74 -5.71 -13.74
CA GLU A 46 -2.76 -5.69 -14.79
C GLU A 46 -3.89 -4.70 -14.48
N ALA A 47 -4.36 -4.66 -13.23
CA ALA A 47 -5.37 -3.70 -12.79
C ALA A 47 -4.86 -2.25 -12.90
N MET A 48 -3.61 -1.99 -12.51
CA MET A 48 -3.01 -0.66 -12.65
C MET A 48 -2.83 -0.24 -14.11
N LEU A 49 -2.43 -1.17 -14.98
CA LEU A 49 -2.40 -0.93 -16.42
C LEU A 49 -3.78 -0.56 -16.95
N GLU A 50 -4.83 -1.30 -16.57
CA GLU A 50 -6.20 -0.98 -16.96
C GLU A 50 -6.62 0.41 -16.47
N LEU A 51 -6.42 0.71 -15.18
CA LEU A 51 -6.81 1.99 -14.57
C LEU A 51 -6.13 3.18 -15.24
N THR A 52 -4.85 3.03 -15.58
CA THR A 52 -4.07 4.10 -16.20
C THR A 52 -4.50 4.37 -17.65
N THR A 53 -5.14 3.43 -18.33
CA THR A 53 -5.71 3.66 -19.67
C THR A 53 -6.85 4.69 -19.65
N TYR A 54 -7.62 4.78 -18.56
CA TYR A 54 -8.76 5.71 -18.45
C TYR A 54 -8.35 7.16 -18.18
N LEU A 55 -7.09 7.40 -17.75
CA LEU A 55 -6.62 8.71 -17.26
C LEU A 55 -5.88 9.55 -18.32
N GLY A 56 -5.70 9.00 -19.53
CA GLY A 56 -4.93 9.64 -20.60
C GLY A 56 -3.42 9.39 -20.50
N SER A 57 -2.67 9.62 -21.58
CA SER A 57 -1.30 9.12 -21.73
C SER A 57 -0.30 9.69 -20.69
N GLU A 58 -0.32 10.99 -20.42
CA GLU A 58 0.62 11.62 -19.48
C GLU A 58 0.33 11.25 -18.03
N VAL A 59 -0.93 11.38 -17.60
CA VAL A 59 -1.34 11.11 -16.22
C VAL A 59 -1.29 9.62 -15.92
N GLY A 60 -1.73 8.78 -16.86
CA GLY A 60 -1.64 7.33 -16.75
C GLY A 60 -0.19 6.86 -16.58
N SER A 61 0.74 7.38 -17.39
CA SER A 61 2.17 7.06 -17.26
C SER A 61 2.74 7.51 -15.92
N LEU A 62 2.36 8.69 -15.42
CA LEU A 62 2.80 9.19 -14.11
C LEU A 62 2.34 8.26 -12.98
N ILE A 63 1.06 7.89 -12.96
CA ILE A 63 0.48 7.03 -11.92
C ILE A 63 1.07 5.63 -11.97
N TYR A 64 1.21 5.06 -13.17
CA TYR A 64 1.83 3.74 -13.34
C TYR A 64 3.28 3.75 -12.83
N ASN A 65 4.07 4.77 -13.17
CA ASN A 65 5.45 4.87 -12.71
C ASN A 65 5.54 5.03 -11.18
N LEU A 66 4.65 5.80 -10.57
CA LEU A 66 4.58 5.93 -9.11
C LEU A 66 4.23 4.62 -8.42
N TYR A 67 3.30 3.85 -9.00
CA TYR A 67 2.97 2.50 -8.52
C TYR A 67 4.18 1.55 -8.61
N LYS A 68 4.87 1.50 -9.76
CA LYS A 68 6.08 0.66 -9.91
C LYS A 68 7.19 1.07 -8.95
N GLU A 69 7.37 2.37 -8.71
CA GLU A 69 8.34 2.87 -7.74
C GLU A 69 8.01 2.41 -6.31
N TYR A 70 6.73 2.46 -5.93
CA TYR A 70 6.25 1.99 -4.63
C TYR A 70 6.52 0.50 -4.43
N GLU A 71 6.10 -0.32 -5.40
CA GLU A 71 6.27 -1.79 -5.35
C GLU A 71 7.74 -2.20 -5.31
N ALA A 72 8.59 -1.53 -6.11
CA ALA A 72 10.03 -1.78 -6.13
C ALA A 72 10.77 -1.24 -4.90
N LYS A 73 10.13 -0.40 -4.06
CA LYS A 73 10.73 0.26 -2.88
C LYS A 73 12.02 1.01 -3.24
N GLU A 74 12.05 1.58 -4.43
CA GLU A 74 13.26 2.11 -5.05
C GLU A 74 13.76 3.36 -4.30
N THR A 75 12.84 4.25 -3.96
CA THR A 75 13.14 5.55 -3.36
C THR A 75 12.99 5.55 -1.83
N PRO A 76 13.66 6.49 -1.12
CA PRO A 76 13.45 6.63 0.31
C PRO A 76 12.01 7.03 0.64
N GLU A 77 11.31 7.75 -0.24
CA GLU A 77 9.88 8.04 -0.12
C GLU A 77 9.03 6.76 -0.21
N ALA A 78 9.27 5.89 -1.19
CA ALA A 78 8.53 4.62 -1.33
C ALA A 78 8.70 3.72 -0.10
N ARG A 79 9.94 3.59 0.39
CA ARG A 79 10.21 2.85 1.64
C ARG A 79 9.49 3.45 2.84
N PHE A 80 9.53 4.77 2.96
CA PHE A 80 8.87 5.47 4.05
C PHE A 80 7.34 5.28 4.01
N VAL A 81 6.72 5.39 2.85
CA VAL A 81 5.27 5.17 2.71
C VAL A 81 4.90 3.72 3.01
N LYS A 82 5.72 2.74 2.60
CA LYS A 82 5.48 1.33 2.93
C LYS A 82 5.55 1.04 4.44
N ASP A 83 6.45 1.73 5.15
CA ASP A 83 6.52 1.62 6.60
C ASP A 83 5.33 2.32 7.28
N LEU A 84 4.85 3.44 6.72
CA LEU A 84 3.65 4.12 7.20
C LEU A 84 2.38 3.30 7.00
N ASP A 85 2.21 2.66 5.85
CA ASP A 85 1.10 1.73 5.54
C ASP A 85 0.99 0.64 6.63
N ARG A 86 2.10 -0.04 6.92
CA ARG A 86 2.17 -1.04 8.01
C ARG A 86 1.85 -0.45 9.38
N PHE A 87 2.28 0.78 9.65
CA PHE A 87 2.01 1.45 10.91
C PHE A 87 0.53 1.84 11.05
N ASP A 88 -0.09 2.34 9.98
CA ASP A 88 -1.52 2.64 9.94
C ASP A 88 -2.37 1.39 10.19
N MET A 89 -2.02 0.28 9.54
CA MET A 89 -2.63 -1.03 9.76
C MET A 89 -2.56 -1.45 11.25
N LEU A 90 -1.41 -1.27 11.91
CA LEU A 90 -1.23 -1.57 13.34
C LEU A 90 -2.05 -0.64 14.26
N CYS A 91 -2.12 0.65 13.92
CA CYS A 91 -2.90 1.63 14.67
C CYS A 91 -4.39 1.29 14.59
N THR A 92 -4.87 0.99 13.39
CA THR A 92 -6.24 0.57 13.12
C THR A 92 -6.60 -0.70 13.88
N ALA A 93 -5.73 -1.73 13.88
CA ALA A 93 -5.96 -2.93 14.68
C ALA A 93 -6.01 -2.66 16.18
N THR A 94 -5.09 -1.84 16.70
CA THR A 94 -5.07 -1.47 18.12
C THR A 94 -6.33 -0.71 18.51
N TYR A 95 -6.79 0.20 17.65
CA TYR A 95 -8.03 0.93 17.86
C TYR A 95 -9.25 -0.01 17.94
N TYR A 96 -9.36 -0.99 17.04
CA TYR A 96 -10.44 -1.98 17.09
C TYR A 96 -10.40 -2.85 18.35
N GLU A 97 -9.21 -3.27 18.79
CA GLU A 97 -9.07 -4.04 20.05
C GLU A 97 -9.54 -3.25 21.27
N LEU A 98 -9.24 -1.95 21.32
CA LEU A 98 -9.67 -1.06 22.39
C LEU A 98 -11.18 -0.79 22.35
N ARG A 99 -11.74 -0.56 21.15
CA ARG A 99 -13.16 -0.26 20.96
C ARG A 99 -14.05 -1.45 21.31
N ASP A 100 -13.64 -2.64 20.90
CA ASP A 100 -14.45 -3.86 21.02
C ASP A 100 -14.11 -4.66 22.29
N GLU A 101 -13.29 -4.10 23.20
CA GLU A 101 -12.85 -4.71 24.46
C GLU A 101 -12.31 -6.15 24.30
N THR A 102 -11.65 -6.43 23.17
CA THR A 102 -11.11 -7.75 22.81
C THR A 102 -9.58 -7.71 22.66
N PRO A 103 -8.83 -7.45 23.74
CA PRO A 103 -7.39 -7.31 23.68
C PRO A 103 -6.71 -8.57 23.12
N LYS A 104 -5.73 -8.38 22.22
CA LYS A 104 -4.88 -9.41 21.60
C LYS A 104 -5.55 -10.33 20.57
N LYS A 105 -6.78 -10.03 20.13
CA LYS A 105 -7.49 -10.87 19.16
C LYS A 105 -7.10 -10.55 17.71
N VAL A 106 -6.84 -9.27 17.42
CA VAL A 106 -6.58 -8.77 16.06
C VAL A 106 -5.07 -8.80 15.77
N ALA A 107 -4.22 -8.58 16.78
CA ALA A 107 -2.76 -8.68 16.69
C ALA A 107 -2.25 -10.04 16.17
N ARG A 108 -3.04 -11.13 16.29
CA ARG A 108 -2.65 -12.47 15.81
C ARG A 108 -2.66 -12.59 14.28
N ILE A 109 -3.42 -11.75 13.57
CA ILE A 109 -3.43 -11.71 12.09
C ILE A 109 -2.10 -11.15 11.55
N PHE A 110 -1.43 -10.29 12.34
CA PHE A 110 -0.26 -9.52 11.91
C PHE A 110 1.06 -10.29 11.92
N CYS A 111 1.17 -11.40 12.67
CA CYS A 111 2.42 -12.18 12.73
C CYS A 111 2.70 -12.98 11.43
N CYS A 112 1.73 -13.03 10.50
CA CYS A 112 1.90 -13.69 9.20
C CYS A 112 2.75 -12.88 8.20
N HIS A 113 2.90 -11.56 8.39
CA HIS A 113 3.75 -10.68 7.56
C HIS A 113 5.26 -10.77 7.92
N ARG A 114 5.66 -11.78 8.69
CA ARG A 114 7.04 -12.12 9.04
C ARG A 114 7.53 -13.31 8.19
N ARG A 115 7.32 -13.28 6.88
CA ARG A 115 8.09 -14.05 5.90
C ARG A 115 8.29 -13.21 4.66
#